data_AF-A0A924CE02-F1
#
_entry.id   AF-A0A924CE02-F1
#
_cell.length_a   1.000
_cell.length_b   1.000
_cell.length_c   1.000
_cell.angle_alpha   90.00
_cell.angle_beta   90.00
_cell.angle_gamma   90.00
#
_symmetry.space_group_name_H-M   'P 1'
#
loop_
_entity.id
_entity.type
_entity.pdbx_description
1 polymer ?
#
loop_
_entity_poly.entity_id
_entity_poly.type
_entity_poly.pdbx_seq_one_letter_code
_entity_poly.pdbx_strand_id
1 'polypeptide(L)'
;MTDETTFPSIIQVLINGKKVKTVTLPDDPADHRGVLSWHSQLKDKKLREAGSYGYLVKVPLSKKDLTQAAAQGFISIKIQTEGEGGLAIYGENFGRYPINPSVVITK
;
A
#
# COMPACT_ATOMS: atom_id res chain seq x y z
N MET A 1 17.63 17.39 -6.73
CA MET A 1 17.32 16.17 -5.93
C MET A 1 15.94 15.69 -6.37
N THR A 2 15.61 14.40 -6.32
CA THR A 2 14.25 13.91 -6.72
C THR A 2 13.16 14.32 -5.73
N ASP A 3 13.52 14.78 -4.54
CA ASP A 3 12.59 15.18 -3.47
C ASP A 3 11.92 16.55 -3.69
N GLU A 4 12.27 17.27 -4.76
CA GLU A 4 11.77 18.63 -5.03
C GLU A 4 10.41 18.63 -5.75
N THR A 5 10.09 17.58 -6.50
CA THR A 5 8.82 17.45 -7.24
C THR A 5 8.10 16.17 -6.81
N THR A 6 6.93 16.32 -6.21
CA THR A 6 6.10 15.20 -5.75
C THR A 6 5.01 14.86 -6.76
N PHE A 7 4.70 13.58 -6.89
CA PHE A 7 3.61 13.08 -7.74
C PHE A 7 2.50 12.44 -6.88
N PRO A 8 1.66 13.24 -6.21
CA PRO A 8 0.65 12.72 -5.31
C PRO A 8 -0.42 11.93 -6.06
N SER A 9 -0.94 10.89 -5.40
CA SER A 9 -2.04 10.07 -5.91
C SER A 9 -3.14 9.94 -4.87
N ILE A 10 -4.40 10.11 -5.28
CA ILE A 10 -5.56 9.88 -4.42
C ILE A 10 -6.04 8.46 -4.66
N ILE A 11 -6.22 7.69 -3.59
CA ILE A 11 -6.74 6.32 -3.65
C ILE A 11 -8.03 6.18 -2.85
N GLN A 12 -8.95 5.36 -3.35
CA GLN A 12 -10.11 4.89 -2.62
C GLN A 12 -9.91 3.44 -2.20
N VAL A 13 -10.26 3.15 -0.95
CA VAL A 13 -10.37 1.79 -0.43
C VAL A 13 -11.84 1.46 -0.24
N LEU A 14 -12.24 0.33 -0.81
CA LEU A 14 -13.57 -0.23 -0.66
C LEU A 14 -13.46 -1.60 0.03
N ILE A 15 -14.35 -1.84 0.98
CA ILE A 15 -14.53 -3.13 1.65
C ILE A 15 -15.90 -3.66 1.27
N ASN A 16 -15.95 -4.89 0.74
CA ASN A 16 -17.19 -5.54 0.29
C ASN A 16 -18.02 -4.64 -0.65
N GLY A 17 -17.35 -3.91 -1.54
CA GLY A 17 -17.98 -2.99 -2.50
C GLY A 17 -18.36 -1.62 -1.95
N LYS A 18 -18.26 -1.37 -0.63
CA LYS A 18 -18.54 -0.08 0.00
C LYS A 18 -17.27 0.73 0.18
N LYS A 19 -17.24 1.97 -0.30
CA LYS A 19 -16.14 2.91 -0.01
C LYS A 19 -16.04 3.20 1.48
N VAL A 20 -14.87 2.94 2.06
CA VAL A 20 -14.60 3.10 3.49
C VAL A 20 -13.57 4.18 3.79
N LYS A 21 -12.68 4.47 2.84
CA LYS A 21 -11.61 5.44 3.03
C LYS A 21 -11.15 6.03 1.70
N THR A 22 -10.80 7.31 1.72
CA THR A 22 -10.00 7.97 0.68
C THR A 22 -8.67 8.38 1.32
N VAL A 23 -7.56 8.16 0.63
CA VAL A 23 -6.21 8.47 1.11
C VAL A 23 -5.44 9.19 0.02
N THR A 24 -4.77 10.28 0.37
CA THR A 24 -3.78 10.91 -0.50
C THR A 24 -2.41 10.32 -0.17
N LEU A 25 -1.81 9.63 -1.13
CA LEU A 25 -0.40 9.25 -1.11
C LEU A 25 0.40 10.44 -1.62
N PRO A 26 1.34 11.00 -0.82
CA PRO A 26 1.97 12.25 -1.20
C PRO A 26 2.98 12.11 -2.34
N ASP A 27 3.60 10.93 -2.51
CA ASP A 27 4.61 10.69 -3.56
C ASP A 27 4.97 9.19 -3.71
N ASP A 28 5.91 8.84 -4.59
CA ASP A 28 6.66 7.56 -4.57
C ASP A 28 8.14 7.79 -4.21
N PRO A 29 8.46 8.04 -2.92
CA PRO A 29 9.77 8.51 -2.52
C PRO A 29 10.79 7.37 -2.46
N ALA A 30 12.04 7.66 -2.83
CA ALA A 30 13.16 6.73 -2.76
C ALA A 30 14.32 7.26 -1.92
N ASP A 31 14.62 6.61 -0.79
CA ASP A 31 15.79 6.88 0.04
C ASP A 31 16.15 5.67 0.93
N HIS A 32 17.01 5.87 1.94
CA HIS A 32 17.44 4.82 2.87
C HIS A 32 16.30 4.09 3.59
N ARG A 33 15.10 4.67 3.68
CA ARG A 33 13.92 4.03 4.26
C ARG A 33 13.41 2.88 3.39
N GLY A 34 13.72 2.84 2.09
CA GLY A 34 13.39 1.74 1.18
C GLY A 34 14.43 0.64 1.13
N VAL A 35 15.10 0.40 2.25
CA VAL A 35 16.16 -0.61 2.35
C VAL A 35 15.70 -2.01 1.92
N LEU A 36 14.42 -2.35 2.12
CA LEU A 36 13.89 -3.66 1.70
C LEU A 36 13.84 -3.76 0.17
N SER A 37 13.41 -2.69 -0.51
CA SER A 37 13.43 -2.60 -1.97
C SER A 37 14.85 -2.74 -2.52
N TRP A 38 15.80 -2.05 -1.89
CA TRP A 38 17.23 -2.19 -2.23
C TRP A 38 17.73 -3.61 -2.05
N HIS A 39 17.37 -4.25 -0.94
CA HIS A 39 17.82 -5.59 -0.60
C HIS A 39 17.26 -6.67 -1.52
N SER A 40 16.00 -6.52 -1.94
CA SER A 40 15.25 -7.53 -2.69
C SER A 40 15.42 -7.47 -4.20
N GLN A 41 16.12 -6.47 -4.74
CA GLN A 41 16.38 -6.39 -6.17
C GLN A 41 17.35 -7.47 -6.65
N LEU A 42 17.27 -7.81 -7.94
CA LEU A 42 18.17 -8.78 -8.56
C LEU A 42 19.62 -8.31 -8.48
N LYS A 43 20.53 -9.23 -8.17
CA LYS A 43 21.98 -8.96 -8.13
C LYS A 43 22.61 -9.11 -9.52
N ASP A 44 22.00 -8.46 -10.52
CA ASP A 44 22.38 -8.53 -11.94
C ASP A 44 23.26 -7.33 -12.39
N LYS A 45 23.77 -6.54 -11.43
CA LYS A 45 24.52 -5.30 -11.63
C LYS A 45 23.72 -4.21 -12.38
N LYS A 46 22.38 -4.26 -12.36
CA LYS A 46 21.50 -3.20 -12.86
C LYS A 46 20.68 -2.62 -11.72
N LEU A 47 20.50 -1.31 -11.73
CA LEU A 47 19.55 -0.65 -10.84
C LEU A 47 18.14 -0.92 -11.38
N ARG A 48 17.38 -1.76 -10.70
CA ARG A 48 15.96 -2.04 -11.02
C ARG A 48 15.02 -1.20 -10.18
N GLU A 49 15.47 -0.86 -8.99
CA GLU A 49 14.69 -0.22 -7.96
C GLU A 49 15.62 0.67 -7.14
N ALA A 50 15.28 1.96 -7.04
CA ALA A 50 16.10 2.99 -6.40
C ALA A 50 15.88 3.10 -4.88
N GLY A 51 15.02 2.25 -4.31
CA GLY A 51 14.69 2.28 -2.89
C GLY A 51 13.37 2.96 -2.59
N SER A 52 12.38 2.85 -3.47
CA SER A 52 11.03 3.35 -3.22
C SER A 52 10.41 2.69 -1.99
N TYR A 53 9.73 3.44 -1.11
CA TYR A 53 9.38 2.91 0.24
C TYR A 53 7.94 3.07 0.72
N GLY A 54 7.09 3.80 0.00
CA GLY A 54 5.64 3.84 0.23
C GLY A 54 5.19 4.24 1.65
N TYR A 55 3.89 4.07 1.92
CA TYR A 55 3.26 4.49 3.19
C TYR A 55 2.40 3.38 3.78
N LEU A 56 2.41 3.26 5.11
CA LEU A 56 1.53 2.31 5.80
C LEU A 56 0.11 2.87 5.89
N VAL A 57 -0.78 2.37 5.03
CA VAL A 57 -2.19 2.75 5.03
C VAL A 57 -2.99 1.80 5.94
N LYS A 58 -3.50 2.34 7.06
CA LYS A 58 -4.43 1.61 7.95
C LYS A 58 -5.87 1.91 7.54
N VAL A 59 -6.66 0.87 7.30
CA VAL A 59 -8.08 0.97 6.91
C VAL A 59 -8.92 0.39 8.03
N PRO A 60 -9.89 1.14 8.59
CA PRO A 60 -10.75 0.62 9.63
C PRO A 60 -11.68 -0.46 9.07
N LEU A 61 -11.86 -1.54 9.83
CA LEU A 61 -12.84 -2.58 9.58
C LEU A 61 -13.93 -2.49 10.66
N SER A 62 -15.18 -2.30 10.26
CA SER A 62 -16.28 -2.30 11.22
C SER A 62 -16.70 -3.72 11.57
N LYS A 63 -17.37 -3.90 12.72
CA LYS A 63 -17.97 -5.19 13.09
C LYS A 63 -18.92 -5.70 11.99
N LYS A 64 -19.66 -4.80 11.34
CA LYS A 64 -20.57 -5.14 10.24
C LYS A 64 -19.82 -5.73 9.05
N ASP A 65 -18.67 -5.15 8.67
CA ASP A 65 -17.85 -5.64 7.57
C ASP A 65 -17.31 -7.05 7.88
N LEU A 66 -16.91 -7.29 9.13
CA LEU A 66 -16.46 -8.60 9.60
C LEU A 66 -17.58 -9.63 9.63
N THR A 67 -18.77 -9.28 10.09
CA THR A 67 -19.94 -10.18 10.07
C THR A 67 -20.33 -10.56 8.64
N GLN A 68 -20.32 -9.59 7.72
CA GLN A 68 -20.59 -9.87 6.31
C GLN A 68 -19.50 -10.77 5.71
N ALA A 69 -18.23 -10.49 5.98
CA ALA A 69 -17.12 -11.31 5.50
C ALA A 69 -17.18 -12.73 6.06
N ALA A 70 -17.56 -12.91 7.32
CA ALA A 70 -17.73 -14.22 7.94
C ALA A 70 -18.87 -15.03 7.27
N ALA A 71 -20.00 -14.37 6.96
CA ALA A 71 -21.10 -15.01 6.24
C ALA A 71 -20.74 -15.38 4.79
N GLN A 72 -19.90 -14.56 4.15
CA GLN A 72 -19.46 -14.73 2.76
C GLN A 72 -18.25 -15.68 2.62
N GLY A 73 -17.50 -15.91 3.70
CA GLY A 73 -16.27 -16.71 3.71
C GLY A 73 -15.01 -15.97 3.27
N PHE A 74 -15.12 -14.70 2.87
CA PHE A 74 -13.99 -13.86 2.47
C PHE A 74 -14.29 -12.37 2.66
N ILE A 75 -13.24 -11.56 2.71
CA ILE A 75 -13.34 -10.10 2.63
C ILE A 75 -12.86 -9.64 1.26
N SER A 76 -13.66 -8.83 0.57
CA SER A 76 -13.25 -8.21 -0.68
C SER A 76 -12.67 -6.82 -0.39
N ILE A 77 -11.41 -6.60 -0.78
CA ILE A 77 -10.75 -5.30 -0.69
C ILE A 77 -10.47 -4.83 -2.11
N LYS A 78 -11.03 -3.68 -2.47
CA LYS A 78 -10.68 -2.99 -3.71
C LYS A 78 -9.92 -1.71 -3.37
N ILE A 79 -8.76 -1.55 -3.98
CA ILE A 79 -7.98 -0.31 -3.92
C ILE A 79 -7.93 0.22 -5.36
N GLN A 80 -8.31 1.47 -5.54
CA GLN A 80 -8.32 2.11 -6.85
C GLN A 80 -7.81 3.54 -6.73
N THR A 81 -7.10 4.02 -7.75
CA THR A 81 -6.71 5.41 -7.87
C THR A 81 -7.90 6.26 -8.34
N GLU A 82 -7.93 7.50 -7.93
CA GLU A 82 -8.77 8.55 -8.52
C GLU A 82 -7.91 9.32 -9.54
N GLY A 83 -8.41 9.49 -10.77
CA GLY A 83 -7.70 10.20 -11.83
C GLY A 83 -6.52 9.41 -12.41
N GLU A 84 -5.46 10.12 -12.80
CA GLU A 84 -4.32 9.57 -13.54
C GLU A 84 -3.18 9.07 -12.63
N GLY A 85 -3.33 9.18 -11.31
CA GLY A 85 -2.33 8.74 -10.34
C GLY A 85 -2.08 7.23 -10.37
N GLY A 86 -0.86 6.84 -10.02
CA GLY A 86 -0.41 5.45 -9.94
C GLY A 86 -0.59 4.85 -8.55
N LEU A 87 -0.45 3.51 -8.47
CA LEU A 87 -0.44 2.78 -7.21
C LEU A 87 0.48 1.57 -7.30
N ALA A 88 1.35 1.42 -6.30
CA ALA A 88 2.07 0.18 -6.02
C ALA A 88 1.66 -0.37 -4.65
N ILE A 89 1.54 -1.70 -4.55
CA ILE A 89 1.29 -2.40 -3.29
C ILE A 89 2.54 -3.21 -2.97
N TYR A 90 3.11 -3.00 -1.79
CA TYR A 90 4.31 -3.67 -1.34
C TYR A 90 3.98 -4.85 -0.41
N GLY A 91 4.72 -5.94 -0.59
CA GLY A 91 4.79 -7.05 0.36
C GLY A 91 5.94 -6.87 1.35
N GLU A 92 6.12 -7.84 2.23
CA GLU A 92 7.09 -7.77 3.35
C GLU A 92 8.55 -7.58 2.95
N ASN A 93 8.91 -7.90 1.71
CA ASN A 93 10.28 -7.78 1.21
C ASN A 93 10.53 -6.47 0.46
N PHE A 94 9.57 -5.55 0.40
CA PHE A 94 9.69 -4.33 -0.40
C PHE A 94 9.23 -3.09 0.36
N GLY A 95 9.94 -1.99 0.12
CA GLY A 95 9.67 -0.68 0.69
C GLY A 95 10.21 -0.47 2.11
N ARG A 96 9.41 0.20 2.95
CA ARG A 96 9.78 0.59 4.31
C ARG A 96 9.42 -0.42 5.40
N TYR A 97 8.34 -1.18 5.18
CA TYR A 97 7.69 -1.94 6.25
C TYR A 97 7.79 -3.44 5.95
N PRO A 98 8.40 -4.24 6.84
CA PRO A 98 8.58 -5.68 6.62
C PRO A 98 7.30 -6.45 6.96
N ILE A 99 6.18 -6.08 6.35
CA ILE A 99 4.87 -6.71 6.55
C ILE A 99 4.12 -6.85 5.22
N ASN A 100 3.39 -7.94 5.07
CA ASN A 100 2.43 -8.10 3.97
C ASN A 100 1.17 -7.26 4.24
N PRO A 101 0.40 -6.91 3.19
CA PRO A 101 -0.97 -6.45 3.36
C PRO A 101 -1.76 -7.44 4.23
N SER A 102 -2.21 -6.98 5.39
CA SER A 102 -2.71 -7.86 6.46
C SER A 102 -4.00 -7.33 7.08
N VAL A 103 -4.84 -8.25 7.55
CA VAL A 103 -5.96 -7.95 8.46
C VAL A 103 -5.46 -8.11 9.89
N VAL A 104 -5.49 -7.04 10.67
CA VAL A 104 -5.04 -7.05 12.07
C VAL A 104 -6.26 -7.08 13.00
N ILE A 105 -6.32 -8.07 13.87
CA ILE A 105 -7.35 -8.20 14.91
C ILE A 105 -6.71 -7.85 16.25
N THR A 106 -7.16 -6.75 16.87
CA THR A 106 -6.75 -6.36 18.22
C THR A 106 -7.77 -6.87 19.24
N LYS A 107 -7.30 -7.39 20.36
CA LYS A 107 -8.15 -7.79 21.51
C LYS A 107 -8.69 -6.58 22.25
#